data_AF-T1KQP9-F1
#
_entry.id   AF-T1KQP9-F1
#
_cell.length_a   1.000
_cell.length_b   1.000
_cell.length_c   1.000
_cell.angle_alpha   90.00
_cell.angle_beta   90.00
_cell.angle_gamma   90.00
#
_symmetry.space_group_name_H-M   'P 1'
#
loop_
_entity.id
_entity.type
_entity.pdbx_description
1 polymer ?
#
loop_
_entity_poly.entity_id
_entity_poly.type
_entity_poly.pdbx_seq_one_letter_code
_entity_poly.pdbx_strand_id
1 'polypeptide(L)'
;MNEEEIKTQRKSWELEDHWQLRNAFMTTYCDTFPPDKLLCLAQTFVNVETLGVKYSPDVMEEIERLAENVPNLAEYRATKERRDEESAERKKTRKQEKKNFKVPRYDRNNQRDYYPQNCWSRR
;
A
#
# COMPACT_ATOMS: atom_id res chain seq x y z
N MET A 1 -26.08 9.26 -9.05
CA MET A 1 -25.35 8.06 -9.51
C MET A 1 -25.94 6.89 -8.74
N ASN A 2 -26.41 5.84 -9.41
CA ASN A 2 -27.14 4.74 -8.77
C ASN A 2 -26.19 3.64 -8.29
N GLU A 3 -26.61 2.77 -7.35
CA GLU A 3 -25.78 1.69 -6.80
C GLU A 3 -25.22 0.73 -7.87
N GLU A 4 -25.99 0.43 -8.91
CA GLU A 4 -25.53 -0.42 -10.01
C GLU A 4 -24.44 0.27 -10.84
N GLU A 5 -24.55 1.59 -11.06
CA GLU A 5 -23.53 2.37 -11.75
C GLU A 5 -22.23 2.39 -10.94
N ILE A 6 -22.33 2.50 -9.60
CA ILE A 6 -21.18 2.43 -8.69
C ILE A 6 -20.44 1.11 -8.90
N LYS A 7 -21.14 -0.03 -8.90
CA LYS A 7 -20.51 -1.36 -9.09
C LYS A 7 -19.73 -1.44 -10.40
N THR A 8 -20.23 -0.84 -11.48
CA THR A 8 -19.52 -0.82 -12.78
C THR A 8 -18.24 0.01 -12.79
N GLN A 9 -18.04 0.88 -11.79
CA GLN A 9 -16.80 1.68 -11.71
C GLN A 9 -15.60 0.86 -11.23
N ARG A 10 -15.83 -0.31 -10.62
CA ARG A 10 -14.75 -1.21 -10.15
C ARG A 10 -13.80 -1.57 -11.30
N LYS A 11 -12.50 -1.46 -11.05
CA LYS A 11 -11.47 -1.87 -12.01
C LYS A 11 -10.95 -3.26 -11.68
N SER A 12 -10.58 -4.04 -12.70
CA SER A 12 -10.11 -5.43 -12.52
C SER A 12 -8.76 -5.53 -11.82
N TRP A 13 -7.95 -4.47 -11.88
CA TRP A 13 -6.63 -4.38 -11.26
C TRP A 13 -6.66 -3.73 -9.86
N GLU A 14 -7.83 -3.40 -9.33
CA GLU A 14 -7.95 -2.83 -7.99
C GLU A 14 -7.91 -3.92 -6.92
N LEU A 15 -7.18 -3.63 -5.85
CA LEU A 15 -7.20 -4.44 -4.65
C LEU A 15 -8.58 -4.35 -3.99
N GLU A 16 -9.03 -5.46 -3.39
CA GLU A 16 -10.35 -5.54 -2.76
C GLU A 16 -10.52 -4.49 -1.65
N ASP A 17 -9.55 -4.38 -0.73
CA ASP A 17 -9.56 -3.38 0.35
C ASP A 17 -9.73 -1.94 -0.18
N HIS A 18 -9.08 -1.62 -1.32
CA HIS A 18 -9.14 -0.28 -1.93
C HIS A 18 -10.49 -0.03 -2.58
N TRP A 19 -11.01 -1.04 -3.29
CA TRP A 19 -12.32 -0.97 -3.91
C TRP A 19 -13.42 -0.80 -2.86
N GLN A 20 -13.36 -1.54 -1.75
CA GLN A 20 -14.35 -1.45 -0.67
C GLN A 20 -14.40 -0.04 -0.06
N LEU A 21 -13.25 0.58 0.20
CA LEU A 21 -13.19 1.97 0.64
C LEU A 21 -13.77 2.94 -0.39
N ARG A 22 -13.40 2.79 -1.67
CA ARG A 22 -13.92 3.66 -2.73
C ARG A 22 -15.43 3.52 -2.89
N ASN A 23 -15.93 2.29 -2.85
CA ASN A 23 -17.34 1.96 -2.95
C ASN A 23 -18.11 2.55 -1.77
N ALA A 24 -17.61 2.38 -0.54
CA ALA A 24 -18.19 2.99 0.66
C ALA A 24 -18.30 4.51 0.52
N PHE A 25 -17.23 5.17 0.08
CA PHE A 25 -17.24 6.62 -0.15
C PHE A 25 -18.27 7.04 -1.20
N MET A 26 -18.32 6.34 -2.35
CA MET A 26 -19.26 6.64 -3.43
C MET A 26 -20.72 6.44 -2.99
N THR A 27 -21.01 5.37 -2.25
CA THR A 27 -22.37 5.09 -1.74
C THR A 27 -22.80 6.12 -0.69
N THR A 28 -21.90 6.57 0.19
CA THR A 28 -22.22 7.60 1.20
C THR A 28 -22.60 8.94 0.54
N TYR A 29 -21.99 9.29 -0.59
CA TYR A 29 -22.11 10.63 -1.20
C TYR A 29 -22.72 10.67 -2.59
N CYS A 30 -23.33 9.57 -3.06
CA CYS A 30 -23.92 9.46 -4.40
C CYS A 30 -25.05 10.46 -4.69
N ASP A 31 -25.77 10.87 -3.63
CA ASP A 31 -26.87 11.84 -3.69
C ASP A 31 -26.40 13.28 -3.42
N THR A 32 -25.18 13.46 -2.92
CA THR A 32 -24.65 14.77 -2.50
C THR A 32 -23.86 15.46 -3.60
N PHE A 33 -23.12 14.70 -4.41
CA PHE A 33 -22.22 15.25 -5.43
C PHE A 33 -22.59 14.79 -6.85
N PRO A 34 -22.32 15.62 -7.88
CA PRO A 34 -22.43 15.19 -9.26
C PRO A 34 -21.41 14.07 -9.54
N PRO A 35 -21.70 13.16 -10.51
CA PRO A 35 -20.90 11.95 -10.75
C PRO A 35 -19.39 12.23 -10.93
N ASP A 36 -19.02 13.21 -11.75
CA ASP A 36 -17.61 13.52 -12.03
C ASP A 36 -16.86 13.98 -10.77
N LYS A 37 -17.49 14.83 -9.96
CA LYS A 37 -16.91 15.30 -8.70
C LYS A 37 -16.80 14.16 -7.69
N LEU A 38 -17.81 13.31 -7.61
CA LEU A 38 -17.82 12.15 -6.72
C LEU A 38 -16.69 11.17 -7.04
N LEU A 39 -16.49 10.84 -8.32
CA LEU A 39 -15.41 9.96 -8.77
C LEU A 39 -14.03 10.53 -8.42
N CYS A 40 -13.84 11.84 -8.65
CA CYS A 40 -12.60 12.53 -8.32
C CYS A 40 -12.31 12.49 -6.81
N LEU A 41 -13.30 12.85 -5.97
CA LEU A 41 -13.16 12.83 -4.52
C LEU A 41 -12.91 11.41 -4.00
N ALA A 42 -13.67 10.42 -4.48
CA ALA A 42 -13.51 9.03 -4.06
C ALA A 42 -12.11 8.49 -4.39
N GLN A 43 -11.57 8.82 -5.57
CA GLN A 43 -10.22 8.42 -5.93
C GLN A 43 -9.16 9.15 -5.09
N THR A 44 -9.37 10.44 -4.83
CA THR A 44 -8.47 11.24 -3.99
C THR A 44 -8.42 10.69 -2.57
N PHE A 45 -9.58 10.40 -1.98
CA PHE A 45 -9.72 9.75 -0.67
C PHE A 45 -8.94 8.44 -0.59
N VAL A 46 -9.15 7.53 -1.55
CA VAL A 46 -8.44 6.24 -1.56
C VAL A 46 -6.94 6.43 -1.70
N ASN A 47 -6.47 7.38 -2.52
CA ASN A 47 -5.04 7.65 -2.65
C ASN A 47 -4.44 8.16 -1.33
N VAL A 48 -5.14 9.02 -0.60
CA VAL A 48 -4.71 9.51 0.72
C VAL A 48 -4.61 8.33 1.70
N GLU A 49 -5.67 7.53 1.82
CA GLU A 49 -5.72 6.44 2.81
C GLU A 49 -4.78 5.28 2.50
N THR A 50 -4.68 4.88 1.23
CA THR A 50 -3.95 3.66 0.83
C THR A 50 -2.49 3.93 0.48
N LEU A 51 -2.20 5.03 -0.22
CA LEU A 51 -0.86 5.37 -0.68
C LEU A 51 -0.14 6.38 0.23
N GLY A 52 -0.87 7.06 1.13
CA GLY A 52 -0.31 8.09 2.00
C GLY A 52 0.11 9.36 1.26
N VAL A 53 -0.45 9.60 0.07
CA VAL A 53 -0.17 10.80 -0.73
C VAL A 53 -0.86 12.00 -0.07
N LYS A 54 -0.23 13.17 -0.17
CA LYS A 54 -0.77 14.45 0.31
C LYS A 54 -1.06 15.37 -0.85
N TYR A 55 -2.19 16.05 -0.78
CA TYR A 55 -2.63 17.08 -1.73
C TYR A 55 -2.53 18.47 -1.10
N SER A 56 -3.09 19.51 -1.74
CA SER A 56 -3.15 20.85 -1.15
C SER A 56 -3.91 20.84 0.18
N PRO A 57 -3.59 21.75 1.11
CA PRO A 57 -4.23 21.80 2.44
C PRO A 57 -5.76 21.78 2.36
N ASP A 58 -6.34 22.60 1.48
CA ASP A 58 -7.78 22.71 1.28
C ASP A 58 -8.42 21.36 0.89
N VAL A 59 -7.74 20.59 0.03
CA VAL A 59 -8.21 19.26 -0.39
C VAL A 59 -8.08 18.26 0.74
N MET A 60 -7.00 18.33 1.52
CA MET A 60 -6.82 17.44 2.67
C MET A 60 -7.89 17.67 3.74
N GLU A 61 -8.24 18.93 4.01
CA GLU A 61 -9.32 19.30 4.94
C GLU A 61 -10.70 18.82 4.43
N GLU A 62 -11.00 19.03 3.15
CA GLU A 62 -12.25 18.56 2.56
C GLU A 62 -12.36 17.03 2.62
N ILE A 63 -11.28 16.32 2.32
CA ILE A 63 -11.24 14.85 2.37
C ILE A 63 -11.40 14.34 3.80
N GLU A 64 -10.71 14.90 4.79
CA GLU A 64 -10.85 14.44 6.19
C GLU A 64 -12.28 14.64 6.70
N ARG A 65 -12.89 15.79 6.41
CA ARG A 65 -14.29 16.07 6.78
C ARG A 65 -15.28 15.08 6.16
N LEU A 66 -15.04 14.67 4.92
CA LEU A 66 -15.88 13.67 4.24
C LEU A 66 -15.59 12.24 4.76
N ALA A 67 -14.33 11.96 5.09
CA ALA A 67 -13.87 10.67 5.57
C ALA A 67 -14.54 10.24 6.88
N GLU A 68 -14.91 11.20 7.75
CA GLU A 68 -15.61 10.95 9.03
C GLU A 68 -16.91 10.15 8.88
N ASN A 69 -17.62 10.29 7.75
CA ASN A 69 -18.90 9.61 7.51
C ASN A 69 -18.76 8.34 6.66
N VAL A 70 -17.52 7.95 6.31
CA VAL A 70 -17.29 6.76 5.49
C VAL A 70 -17.32 5.53 6.40
N PRO A 71 -18.19 4.55 6.13
CA PRO A 71 -18.25 3.33 6.93
C PRO A 71 -16.95 2.53 6.79
N ASN A 72 -16.57 1.83 7.86
CA ASN A 72 -15.40 0.94 7.94
C ASN A 72 -14.03 1.62 7.81
N LEU A 73 -13.96 2.95 7.71
CA LEU A 73 -12.67 3.66 7.64
C LEU A 73 -11.85 3.48 8.92
N ALA A 74 -12.49 3.55 10.09
CA ALA A 74 -11.80 3.37 11.38
C ALA A 74 -11.17 1.97 11.50
N GLU A 75 -11.90 0.94 11.08
CA GLU A 75 -11.40 -0.44 11.05
C GLU A 75 -10.25 -0.59 10.05
N TYR A 76 -10.38 0.02 8.87
CA TYR A 76 -9.30 0.05 7.88
C TYR A 76 -8.02 0.68 8.45
N ARG A 77 -8.13 1.88 9.05
CA ARG A 77 -6.98 2.58 9.65
C ARG A 77 -6.31 1.73 10.73
N ALA A 78 -7.07 1.07 11.61
CA ALA A 78 -6.53 0.18 12.64
C ALA A 78 -5.81 -1.05 12.06
N THR A 79 -6.39 -1.69 11.03
CA THR A 79 -5.74 -2.84 10.40
C THR A 79 -4.46 -2.45 9.64
N LYS A 80 -4.46 -1.27 9.01
CA LYS A 80 -3.28 -0.72 8.33
C LYS A 80 -2.15 -0.44 9.33
N GLU A 81 -2.46 0.21 10.46
CA GLU A 81 -1.49 0.49 11.53
C GLU A 81 -0.82 -0.80 12.01
N ARG A 82 -1.60 -1.84 12.34
CA ARG A 82 -1.05 -3.15 12.72
C ARG A 82 -0.12 -3.74 11.65
N ARG A 83 -0.51 -3.67 10.36
CA ARG A 83 0.32 -4.18 9.24
C ARG A 83 1.65 -3.39 9.14
N ASP A 84 1.60 -2.08 9.33
CA ASP A 84 2.77 -1.20 9.26
C ASP A 84 3.73 -1.45 10.43
N GLU A 85 3.20 -1.65 11.65
CA GLU A 85 3.97 -2.04 12.83
C GLU A 85 4.66 -3.39 12.65
N GLU A 86 3.93 -4.41 12.20
CA GLU A 86 4.48 -5.74 11.90
C GLU A 86 5.58 -5.67 10.82
N SER A 87 5.38 -4.85 9.79
CA SER A 87 6.37 -4.61 8.72
C SER A 87 7.61 -3.91 9.27
N ALA A 88 7.45 -2.94 10.16
CA ALA A 88 8.55 -2.26 10.83
C ALA A 88 9.37 -3.23 11.68
N GLU A 89 8.71 -4.11 12.45
CA GLU A 89 9.38 -5.09 13.30
C GLU A 89 10.18 -6.12 12.47
N ARG A 90 9.58 -6.65 11.39
CA ARG A 90 10.27 -7.53 10.44
C ARG A 90 11.51 -6.89 9.81
N LYS A 91 11.49 -5.57 9.58
CA LYS A 91 12.66 -4.83 9.07
C LYS A 91 13.77 -4.73 10.12
N LYS A 92 13.42 -4.56 11.41
CA LYS A 92 14.38 -4.52 12.52
C LYS A 92 15.07 -5.89 12.70
N THR A 93 14.30 -6.98 12.75
CA THR A 93 14.84 -8.34 12.92
C THR A 93 15.80 -8.69 11.78
N ARG A 94 15.41 -8.45 10.52
CA ARG A 94 16.27 -8.66 9.34
C ARG A 94 17.55 -7.82 9.40
N LYS A 95 17.50 -6.60 9.95
CA LYS A 95 18.69 -5.75 10.12
C LYS A 95 19.63 -6.30 11.20
N GLN A 96 19.07 -6.85 12.29
CA GLN A 96 19.84 -7.48 13.35
C GLN A 96 20.51 -8.77 12.87
N GLU A 97 19.80 -9.63 12.14
CA GLU A 97 20.35 -10.84 11.51
C GLU A 97 21.52 -10.50 10.58
N LYS A 98 21.37 -9.49 9.72
CA LYS A 98 22.45 -9.00 8.84
C LYS A 98 23.67 -8.49 9.60
N LYS A 99 23.49 -7.84 10.76
CA LYS A 99 24.61 -7.42 11.62
C LYS A 99 25.31 -8.61 12.26
N ASN A 100 24.56 -9.64 12.65
CA ASN A 100 25.09 -10.84 13.28
C ASN A 100 25.75 -11.79 12.27
N PHE A 101 25.41 -11.68 10.98
CA PHE A 101 26.04 -12.44 9.90
C PHE A 101 27.48 -11.95 9.66
N LYS A 102 28.46 -12.62 10.28
CA LYS A 102 29.88 -12.47 9.96
C LYS A 102 30.15 -13.10 8.60
N VAL A 103 30.21 -12.27 7.55
CA VAL A 103 30.78 -12.71 6.27
C VAL A 103 32.25 -13.07 6.52
N PRO A 104 32.72 -14.27 6.14
CA PRO A 104 34.15 -14.56 6.14
C PRO A 104 34.85 -13.48 5.32
N ARG A 105 35.82 -12.78 5.94
CA ARG A 105 36.61 -11.76 5.25
C ARG A 105 37.36 -12.48 4.13
N TYR A 106 37.21 -12.05 2.87
CA TYR A 106 37.98 -12.60 1.76
C TYR A 106 39.46 -12.46 2.09
N ASP A 107 40.10 -13.57 2.45
CA ASP A 107 41.53 -13.61 2.70
C ASP A 107 42.22 -13.71 1.34
N ARG A 108 42.86 -12.61 0.92
CA ARG A 108 43.58 -12.51 -0.35
C ARG A 108 44.72 -13.52 -0.46
N ASN A 109 45.19 -14.07 0.67
CA ASN A 109 46.28 -15.05 0.72
C ASN A 109 45.79 -16.51 0.63
N ASN A 110 44.47 -16.76 0.71
CA ASN A 110 43.89 -18.11 0.65
C ASN A 110 43.01 -18.30 -0.60
N GLN A 111 43.61 -18.05 -1.78
CA GLN A 111 42.91 -18.06 -3.07
C GLN A 111 42.74 -19.46 -3.69
N ARG A 112 43.10 -20.55 -2.99
CA ARG A 112 43.14 -21.91 -3.59
C ARG A 112 41.83 -22.68 -3.58
N ASP A 113 40.89 -22.37 -2.68
CA ASP A 113 39.79 -23.34 -2.41
C ASP A 113 38.37 -22.84 -2.72
N TYR A 114 38.20 -21.67 -3.35
CA TYR A 114 36.87 -21.02 -3.48
C TYR A 114 36.33 -20.84 -4.91
N TYR A 115 36.84 -21.60 -5.88
CA TYR A 115 36.15 -21.79 -7.15
C TYR A 115 35.73 -23.26 -7.26
N PRO A 116 34.43 -23.57 -7.47
CA PRO A 116 34.06 -24.87 -7.98
C PRO A 116 34.78 -25.02 -9.32
N GLN A 117 35.71 -25.98 -9.40
CA GLN A 117 36.39 -26.29 -10.65
C GLN A 117 35.33 -26.72 -11.66
N ASN A 118 35.10 -25.83 -12.63
CA ASN A 118 34.62 -26.11 -13.98
C ASN A 118 33.13 -26.48 -14.11
N CYS A 119 32.25 -25.45 -14.15
CA CYS A 119 30.90 -25.59 -14.72
C CYS A 119 30.76 -24.97 -16.13
N TRP A 120 31.85 -24.50 -16.74
CA TRP A 120 31.84 -23.80 -18.04
C TRP A 120 32.64 -24.51 -19.14
N SER A 121 32.80 -25.82 -19.06
CA SER A 121 33.51 -26.60 -20.09
C SER A 121 32.65 -27.75 -20.61
N ARG A 122 31.50 -27.43 -21.20
CA ARG A 122 30.83 -28.27 -22.20
C ARG A 122 30.26 -27.38 -23.29
N ARG A 123 31.05 -27.17 -24.33
CA ARG A 123 30.60 -26.78 -25.66
C ARG A 123 31.14 -27.82 -26.64
#